data_AF-A0A1Q6WTL9-F1
#
_entry.id   AF-A0A1Q6WTL9-F1
#
_cell.length_a   1.000
_cell.length_b   1.000
_cell.length_c   1.000
_cell.angle_alpha   90.00
_cell.angle_beta   90.00
_cell.angle_gamma   90.00
#
_symmetry.space_group_name_H-M   'P 1'
#
loop_
_entity.id
_entity.type
_entity.pdbx_description
1 polymer ?
#
loop_
_entity_poly.entity_id
_entity_poly.type
_entity_poly.pdbx_seq_one_letter_code
_entity_poly.pdbx_strand_id
1 'polypeptide(L)'
;MRSIRPLVALVLLVPALLPAQQDSAGRRLDGTAREGHRSALVHYGKWVAAAGTATLIALGAHEHASSNREWNALLAVCRANNADCVLGPDGRYANPAAEQLYQSSLFFDRRARVRLLGAQAVLLVAAGLFIADLRHQSGRPGNVPFAPLELSADPSGHGALVGVRVTF
;
A
#
# COMPACT_ATOMS: atom_id res chain seq x y z
N MET A 1 -9.74 15.90 31.33
CA MET A 1 -8.84 14.84 30.86
C MET A 1 -9.65 13.83 30.06
N ARG A 2 -9.63 13.90 28.72
CA ARG A 2 -10.36 12.97 27.83
C ARG A 2 -9.33 12.05 27.17
N SER A 3 -9.37 10.78 27.58
CA SER A 3 -8.53 9.71 27.06
C SER A 3 -8.88 9.43 25.59
N ILE A 4 -7.91 9.67 24.70
CA ILE A 4 -7.99 9.29 23.29
C ILE A 4 -7.45 7.86 23.19
N ARG A 5 -8.36 6.90 23.08
CA ARG A 5 -8.02 5.51 22.77
C ARG A 5 -7.52 5.43 21.32
N PRO A 6 -6.31 4.92 21.04
CA PRO A 6 -5.89 4.68 19.67
C PRO A 6 -6.63 3.44 19.14
N LEU A 7 -7.55 3.70 18.23
CA LEU A 7 -8.29 2.72 17.44
C LEU A 7 -7.32 2.15 16.39
N VAL A 8 -6.47 1.22 16.81
CA VAL A 8 -5.63 0.39 15.95
C VAL A 8 -6.23 -1.01 15.96
N ALA A 9 -6.96 -1.35 14.90
CA ALA A 9 -7.09 -2.70 14.33
C ALA A 9 -8.29 -2.73 13.35
N LEU A 10 -8.19 -2.01 12.23
CA LEU A 10 -9.03 -2.26 11.06
C LEU A 10 -8.19 -3.05 10.03
N VAL A 11 -7.84 -4.30 10.37
CA VAL A 11 -7.18 -5.27 9.46
C VAL A 11 -7.84 -6.65 9.56
N LEU A 12 -9.15 -6.71 9.76
CA LEU A 12 -9.92 -7.96 9.68
C LEU A 12 -11.17 -7.75 8.85
N LEU A 13 -10.99 -7.65 7.53
CA LEU A 13 -12.01 -7.98 6.55
C LEU A 13 -11.61 -9.33 5.92
N VAL A 14 -11.79 -10.40 6.70
CA VAL A 14 -11.89 -11.77 6.19
C VAL A 14 -13.35 -12.15 6.40
N PRO A 15 -14.15 -12.36 5.34
CA PRO A 15 -15.54 -12.72 5.53
C PRO A 15 -15.60 -14.12 6.15
N ALA A 16 -16.26 -14.19 7.29
CA ALA A 16 -16.76 -15.41 7.89
C ALA A 16 -17.78 -16.05 6.94
N LEU A 17 -17.41 -17.14 6.29
CA LEU A 17 -18.34 -18.14 5.77
C LEU A 17 -17.70 -19.52 5.98
N LEU A 18 -17.93 -20.10 7.15
CA LEU A 18 -17.93 -21.56 7.31
C LEU A 18 -19.30 -22.07 6.83
N PRO A 19 -19.32 -23.26 6.23
CA PRO A 19 -20.00 -24.34 6.92
C PRO A 19 -19.01 -25.46 7.28
N ALA A 20 -19.23 -26.04 8.45
CA ALA A 20 -18.68 -27.32 8.84
C ALA A 20 -19.33 -28.45 8.01
N GLN A 21 -18.54 -29.42 7.52
CA GLN A 21 -18.90 -30.84 7.40
C GLN A 21 -17.70 -31.66 6.87
N GLN A 22 -17.44 -32.78 7.53
CA GLN A 22 -16.39 -33.76 7.29
C GLN A 22 -16.63 -34.52 5.98
N ASP A 23 -15.56 -34.79 5.21
CA ASP A 23 -15.02 -36.14 4.99
C ASP A 23 -14.03 -36.16 3.82
N SER A 24 -13.17 -37.17 3.81
CA SER A 24 -11.84 -37.25 3.20
C SER A 24 -11.71 -37.02 1.67
N ALA A 25 -12.77 -36.63 0.96
CA ALA A 25 -12.76 -36.13 -0.42
C ALA A 25 -12.35 -34.64 -0.53
N GLY A 26 -12.41 -33.89 0.58
CA GLY A 26 -12.14 -32.44 0.60
C GLY A 26 -10.71 -32.04 0.22
N ARG A 27 -9.70 -32.89 0.44
CA ARG A 27 -8.28 -32.52 0.27
C ARG A 27 -7.88 -32.19 -1.18
N ARG A 28 -8.56 -32.75 -2.19
CA ARG A 28 -8.25 -32.53 -3.62
C ARG A 28 -9.05 -31.36 -4.22
N LEU A 29 -10.27 -31.11 -3.72
CA LEU A 29 -11.07 -29.92 -4.02
C LEU A 29 -10.56 -28.66 -3.30
N ASP A 30 -10.07 -28.80 -2.07
CA ASP A 30 -9.44 -27.72 -1.29
C ASP A 30 -8.21 -27.16 -2.01
N GLY A 31 -7.41 -28.02 -2.65
CA GLY A 31 -6.27 -27.58 -3.46
C GLY A 31 -6.73 -26.62 -4.57
N THR A 32 -7.69 -27.05 -5.39
CA THR A 32 -8.22 -26.25 -6.51
C THR A 32 -8.95 -24.99 -6.05
N ALA A 33 -9.71 -25.06 -4.95
CA ALA A 33 -10.44 -23.91 -4.42
C ALA A 33 -9.48 -22.87 -3.81
N ARG A 34 -8.47 -23.33 -3.07
CA ARG A 34 -7.44 -22.46 -2.45
C ARG A 34 -6.54 -21.83 -3.49
N GLU A 35 -6.27 -22.53 -4.58
CA GLU A 35 -5.51 -22.04 -5.73
C GLU A 35 -6.31 -21.00 -6.53
N GLY A 36 -7.60 -21.26 -6.78
CA GLY A 36 -8.51 -20.28 -7.38
C GLY A 36 -8.68 -19.01 -6.55
N HIS A 37 -8.79 -19.14 -5.22
CA HIS A 37 -8.90 -18.00 -4.32
C HIS A 37 -7.60 -17.18 -4.26
N ARG A 38 -6.44 -17.84 -4.26
CA ARG A 38 -5.12 -17.17 -4.35
C ARG A 38 -4.95 -16.43 -5.66
N SER A 39 -5.33 -17.05 -6.79
CA SER A 39 -5.29 -16.42 -8.11
C SER A 39 -6.18 -15.18 -8.17
N ALA A 40 -7.41 -15.27 -7.66
CA ALA A 40 -8.32 -14.13 -7.59
C ALA A 40 -7.80 -12.99 -6.68
N LEU A 41 -7.26 -13.34 -5.50
CA LEU A 41 -6.64 -12.37 -4.59
C LEU A 41 -5.46 -11.64 -5.22
N VAL A 42 -4.60 -12.36 -5.97
CA VAL A 42 -3.45 -11.76 -6.64
C VAL A 42 -3.88 -10.87 -7.80
N HIS A 43 -4.83 -11.34 -8.63
CA HIS A 43 -5.27 -10.62 -9.81
C HIS A 43 -6.02 -9.32 -9.50
N TYR A 44 -6.97 -9.35 -8.55
CA TYR A 44 -7.75 -8.17 -8.17
C TYR A 44 -7.09 -7.38 -7.04
N GLY A 45 -6.43 -8.06 -6.11
CA GLY A 45 -5.83 -7.42 -4.94
C GLY A 45 -4.74 -6.42 -5.28
N LYS A 46 -3.98 -6.63 -6.37
CA LYS A 46 -2.95 -5.69 -6.82
C LYS A 46 -3.54 -4.30 -7.14
N TRP A 47 -4.72 -4.26 -7.78
CA TRP A 47 -5.39 -3.02 -8.16
C TRP A 47 -6.06 -2.37 -6.95
N VAL A 48 -6.68 -3.17 -6.09
CA VAL A 48 -7.25 -2.69 -4.82
C VAL A 48 -6.16 -2.06 -3.95
N ALA A 49 -5.01 -2.72 -3.79
CA ALA A 49 -3.88 -2.22 -3.04
C ALA A 49 -3.32 -0.92 -3.67
N ALA A 50 -3.14 -0.88 -4.99
CA ALA A 50 -2.67 0.31 -5.69
C ALA A 50 -3.62 1.52 -5.50
N ALA A 51 -4.93 1.31 -5.63
CA ALA A 51 -5.94 2.34 -5.36
C ALA A 51 -5.93 2.79 -3.89
N GLY A 52 -5.76 1.84 -2.96
CA GLY A 52 -5.60 2.12 -1.53
C GLY A 52 -4.39 3.01 -1.24
N THR A 53 -3.23 2.71 -1.84
CA THR A 53 -2.03 3.56 -1.74
C THR A 53 -2.31 4.98 -2.24
N ALA A 54 -2.88 5.13 -3.44
CA ALA A 54 -3.17 6.45 -4.00
C ALA A 54 -4.11 7.26 -3.09
N THR A 55 -5.13 6.61 -2.54
CA THR A 55 -6.08 7.23 -1.60
C THR A 55 -5.38 7.70 -0.32
N LEU A 56 -4.52 6.87 0.26
CA LEU A 56 -3.77 7.21 1.48
C LEU A 56 -2.79 8.37 1.25
N ILE A 57 -2.13 8.41 0.09
CA ILE A 57 -1.28 9.54 -0.29
C ILE A 57 -2.10 10.82 -0.42
N ALA A 58 -3.23 10.79 -1.14
CA ALA A 58 -4.09 11.96 -1.32
C ALA A 58 -4.60 12.50 0.02
N LEU A 59 -5.08 11.61 0.89
CA LEU A 59 -5.55 12.00 2.22
C LEU A 59 -4.41 12.48 3.12
N GLY A 60 -3.22 11.89 3.02
CA GLY A 60 -2.01 12.35 3.71
C GLY A 60 -1.59 13.76 3.27
N ALA A 61 -1.62 14.03 1.96
CA ALA A 61 -1.30 15.33 1.38
C ALA A 61 -2.30 16.41 1.81
N HIS A 62 -3.60 16.09 1.81
CA HIS A 62 -4.63 17.01 2.29
C HIS A 62 -4.41 17.42 3.75
N GLU A 63 -4.05 16.46 4.59
CA GLU A 63 -3.87 16.68 6.03
C GLU A 63 -2.56 17.42 6.31
N HIS A 64 -1.51 17.15 5.52
CA HIS A 64 -0.28 17.93 5.55
C HIS A 64 -0.53 19.40 5.15
N ALA A 65 -1.33 19.64 4.11
CA ALA A 65 -1.72 20.99 3.73
C ALA A 65 -2.51 21.70 4.84
N SER A 66 -3.37 20.97 5.56
CA SER A 66 -4.08 21.49 6.74
C SER A 66 -3.14 21.86 7.88
N SER A 67 -2.16 21.00 8.20
CA SER A 67 -1.10 21.31 9.17
C SER A 67 -0.35 22.60 8.80
N ASN A 68 0.01 22.75 7.53
CA ASN A 68 0.76 23.90 7.06
C ASN A 68 -0.05 25.20 7.14
N ARG A 69 -1.37 25.15 6.96
CA ARG A 69 -2.24 26.33 7.15
C ARG A 69 -2.24 26.81 8.60
N GLU A 70 -2.39 25.88 9.55
CA GLU A 70 -2.37 26.20 10.99
C GLU A 70 -1.00 26.73 11.43
N TRP A 71 0.08 26.12 10.93
CA TRP A 71 1.44 26.57 11.18
C TRP A 71 1.69 27.99 10.63
N ASN A 72 1.21 28.28 9.43
CA ASN A 72 1.33 29.61 8.84
C ASN A 72 0.49 30.66 9.60
N ALA A 73 -0.66 30.28 10.15
CA ALA A 73 -1.44 31.14 11.03
C ALA A 73 -0.68 31.46 12.33
N LEU A 74 -0.02 30.46 12.94
CA LEU A 74 0.86 30.68 14.09
C LEU A 74 2.01 31.64 13.75
N LEU A 75 2.69 31.41 12.62
CA LEU A 75 3.75 32.30 12.16
C LEU A 75 3.26 33.73 11.92
N ALA A 76 2.03 33.90 11.43
CA ALA A 76 1.44 35.23 11.25
C ALA A 76 1.24 35.96 12.59
N VAL A 77 0.76 35.26 13.62
CA VAL A 77 0.65 35.80 14.99
C VAL A 77 2.02 36.20 15.54
N CYS A 78 3.01 35.30 15.45
CA CYS A 78 4.36 35.59 15.97
C CYS A 78 5.03 36.77 15.24
N ARG A 79 4.79 36.91 13.93
CA ARG A 79 5.34 38.03 13.15
C ARG A 79 4.62 39.35 13.44
N ALA A 80 3.32 39.31 13.73
CA ALA A 80 2.57 40.50 14.12
C ALA A 80 3.03 41.02 15.49
N ASN A 81 3.28 40.12 16.44
CA ASN A 81 3.79 40.46 17.76
C ASN A 81 4.59 39.30 18.37
N ASN A 82 5.88 39.52 18.58
CA ASN A 82 6.77 38.48 19.13
C ASN A 82 6.41 38.09 20.57
N ALA A 83 5.79 38.99 21.35
CA ALA A 83 5.40 38.68 22.73
C ALA A 83 4.34 37.56 22.79
N ASP A 84 3.55 37.38 21.74
CA ASP A 84 2.53 36.32 21.65
C ASP A 84 3.12 34.93 21.45
N CYS A 85 4.41 34.82 21.14
CA CYS A 85 5.10 33.55 20.91
C CYS A 85 6.20 33.25 21.93
N VAL A 86 6.15 33.90 23.09
CA VAL A 86 7.01 33.56 24.24
C VAL A 86 6.61 32.19 24.78
N LEU A 87 7.62 31.34 24.99
CA LEU A 87 7.46 30.01 25.59
C LEU A 87 7.51 30.14 27.11
N GLY A 88 6.57 29.49 27.79
CA GLY A 88 6.60 29.31 29.23
C GLY A 88 7.67 28.29 29.67
N PRO A 89 7.89 28.15 30.99
CA PRO A 89 8.86 27.20 31.55
C PRO A 89 8.55 25.74 31.18
N ASP A 90 7.28 25.44 30.89
CA ASP A 90 6.82 24.11 30.47
C ASP A 90 7.06 23.82 28.98
N GLY A 91 7.64 24.76 28.22
CA GLY A 91 7.86 24.64 26.77
C GLY A 91 6.60 24.81 25.92
N ARG A 92 5.50 25.32 26.50
CA ARG A 92 4.26 25.67 25.79
C ARG A 92 4.22 27.17 25.52
N TYR A 93 3.47 27.61 24.50
CA TYR A 93 3.29 29.04 24.29
C TYR A 93 2.51 29.67 25.46
N ALA A 94 2.98 30.82 25.95
CA ALA A 94 2.32 31.56 27.01
C ALA A 94 0.95 32.11 26.55
N ASN A 95 0.83 32.45 25.27
CA ASN A 95 -0.44 32.83 24.66
C ASN A 95 -1.27 31.56 24.31
N PRO A 96 -2.49 31.41 24.84
CA PRO A 96 -3.32 30.22 24.59
C PRO A 96 -3.76 30.09 23.12
N ALA A 97 -3.90 31.19 22.38
CA ALA A 97 -4.26 31.16 20.96
C ALA A 97 -3.11 30.62 20.09
N ALA A 98 -1.87 31.06 20.37
CA ALA A 98 -0.67 30.53 19.72
C ALA A 98 -0.49 29.03 20.02
N GLU A 99 -0.67 28.64 21.27
CA GLU A 99 -0.63 27.23 21.68
C GLU A 99 -1.68 26.39 20.96
N GLN A 100 -2.91 26.90 20.78
CA GLN A 100 -3.96 26.18 20.07
C GLN A 100 -3.59 25.90 18.61
N LEU A 101 -3.04 26.89 17.89
CA LEU A 101 -2.58 26.76 16.50
C LEU A 101 -1.40 25.78 16.38
N TYR A 102 -0.52 25.77 17.39
CA TYR A 102 0.56 24.79 17.44
C TYR A 102 0.02 23.36 17.60
N GLN A 103 -0.90 23.14 18.55
CA GLN A 103 -1.47 21.82 18.78
C GLN A 103 -2.33 21.33 17.61
N SER A 104 -3.04 22.22 16.91
CA SER A 104 -3.79 21.87 15.70
C SER A 104 -2.85 21.44 14.57
N SER A 105 -1.74 22.17 14.35
CA SER A 105 -0.75 21.80 13.32
C SER A 105 -0.13 20.43 13.60
N LEU A 106 0.23 20.13 14.86
CA LEU A 106 0.74 18.81 15.28
C LEU A 106 -0.29 17.68 15.14
N PHE A 107 -1.57 17.97 15.37
CA PHE A 107 -2.63 16.99 15.18
C PHE A 107 -2.69 16.54 13.71
N PHE A 108 -2.72 17.48 12.79
CA PHE A 108 -2.75 17.21 11.35
C PHE A 108 -1.47 16.54 10.85
N ASP A 109 -0.30 16.96 11.34
CA ASP A 109 0.99 16.37 10.97
C ASP A 109 1.08 14.88 11.38
N ARG A 110 0.70 14.54 12.62
CA ARG A 110 0.66 13.14 13.07
C ARG A 110 -0.23 12.27 12.18
N ARG A 111 -1.37 12.81 11.77
CA ARG A 111 -2.32 12.13 10.90
C ARG A 111 -1.81 11.96 9.48
N ALA A 112 -1.12 12.97 8.95
CA ALA A 112 -0.47 12.89 7.65
C ALA A 112 0.62 11.80 7.67
N ARG A 113 1.47 11.78 8.70
CA ARG A 113 2.52 10.77 8.87
C ARG A 113 1.96 9.34 8.91
N VAL A 114 0.92 9.10 9.71
CA VAL A 114 0.29 7.77 9.80
C VAL A 114 -0.24 7.32 8.44
N ARG A 115 -0.85 8.21 7.66
CA ARG A 115 -1.37 7.88 6.32
C ARG A 115 -0.26 7.63 5.32
N LEU A 116 0.82 8.41 5.35
CA LEU A 116 1.96 8.22 4.46
C LEU A 116 2.70 6.91 4.76
N LEU A 117 2.90 6.58 6.03
CA LEU A 117 3.46 5.27 6.43
C LEU A 117 2.53 4.12 6.01
N GLY A 118 1.22 4.30 6.20
CA GLY A 118 0.22 3.34 5.70
C GLY A 118 0.29 3.18 4.19
N ALA A 119 0.45 4.28 3.43
CA ALA A 119 0.56 4.24 1.98
C ALA A 119 1.80 3.46 1.53
N GLN A 120 2.95 3.67 2.19
CA GLN A 120 4.18 2.93 1.92
C GLN A 120 4.00 1.43 2.18
N ALA A 121 3.38 1.05 3.30
CA ALA A 121 3.10 -0.34 3.60
C ALA A 121 2.18 -0.99 2.55
N VAL A 122 1.09 -0.31 2.18
CA VAL A 122 0.17 -0.80 1.14
C VAL A 122 0.84 -0.85 -0.24
N LEU A 123 1.73 0.08 -0.55
CA LEU A 123 2.49 0.08 -1.80
C LEU A 123 3.40 -1.15 -1.90
N LEU A 124 4.07 -1.52 -0.82
CA LEU A 124 4.88 -2.75 -0.76
C LEU A 124 4.02 -4.00 -0.98
N VAL A 125 2.82 -4.04 -0.40
CA VAL A 125 1.86 -5.12 -0.63
C VAL A 125 1.44 -5.16 -2.11
N ALA A 126 1.10 -4.01 -2.69
CA ALA A 126 0.74 -3.92 -4.11
C ALA A 126 1.87 -4.43 -5.01
N ALA A 127 3.11 -4.02 -4.75
CA ALA A 127 4.29 -4.49 -5.47
C ALA A 127 4.46 -6.02 -5.35
N GLY A 128 4.30 -6.57 -4.15
CA GLY A 128 4.35 -8.01 -3.92
C GLY A 128 3.26 -8.77 -4.71
N LEU A 129 2.04 -8.25 -4.75
CA LEU A 129 0.94 -8.83 -5.51
C LEU A 129 1.20 -8.77 -7.02
N PHE A 130 1.72 -7.65 -7.54
CA PHE A 130 2.13 -7.55 -8.94
C PHE A 130 3.22 -8.56 -9.31
N ILE A 131 4.25 -8.72 -8.46
CA ILE A 131 5.31 -9.70 -8.69
C ILE A 131 4.75 -11.13 -8.65
N ALA A 132 3.84 -11.43 -7.72
CA ALA A 132 3.19 -12.74 -7.64
C ALA A 132 2.34 -13.03 -8.88
N ASP A 133 1.59 -12.05 -9.37
CA ASP A 133 0.74 -12.16 -10.56
C ASP A 133 1.57 -12.46 -11.81
N LEU A 134 2.69 -11.75 -12.00
CA LEU A 134 3.62 -11.99 -13.11
C LEU A 134 4.22 -13.40 -13.08
N ARG A 135 4.50 -13.94 -11.90
CA ARG A 135 5.02 -15.32 -11.76
C ARG A 135 3.97 -16.38 -12.10
N HIS A 136 2.68 -16.12 -11.85
CA HIS A 136 1.61 -17.07 -12.14
C HIS A 136 1.13 -17.03 -13.60
N GLN A 137 1.36 -15.92 -14.31
CA GLN A 137 1.02 -15.77 -15.74
C GLN A 137 2.01 -16.44 -16.70
N SER A 138 2.91 -17.30 -16.22
CA SER A 138 3.85 -18.06 -17.07
C SER A 138 3.18 -19.13 -17.95
N GLY A 139 1.86 -19.29 -17.86
CA GLY A 139 1.06 -20.11 -18.77
C GLY A 139 0.76 -19.37 -20.06
N ARG A 140 1.57 -19.62 -21.09
CA ARG A 140 1.35 -19.19 -22.48
C ARG A 140 -0.12 -19.41 -22.89
N PRO A 141 -0.81 -18.41 -23.46
CA PRO A 141 -2.14 -18.66 -24.01
C PRO A 141 -2.00 -19.66 -25.18
N GLY A 142 -2.78 -20.74 -25.12
CA GLY A 142 -2.65 -21.92 -26.01
C GLY A 142 -2.93 -21.66 -27.50
N ASN A 143 -3.08 -20.40 -27.90
CA ASN A 143 -3.41 -19.94 -29.24
C ASN A 143 -2.27 -19.12 -29.90
N VAL A 144 -1.07 -19.08 -29.32
CA VAL A 144 0.09 -18.47 -30.01
C VAL A 144 0.64 -19.49 -31.01
N PRO A 145 0.70 -19.21 -32.32
CA PRO A 145 1.17 -20.17 -33.33
C PRO A 145 2.70 -20.27 -33.43
N PHE A 146 3.45 -19.43 -32.71
CA PHE A 146 4.91 -19.42 -32.75
C PHE A 146 5.50 -20.12 -31.54
N ALA A 147 6.10 -21.31 -31.70
CA ALA A 147 6.89 -21.94 -30.64
C ALA A 147 8.03 -21.00 -30.21
N PRO A 148 8.47 -21.01 -28.94
CA PRO A 148 9.57 -20.16 -28.50
C PRO A 148 10.82 -20.43 -29.33
N LEU A 149 11.56 -19.37 -29.64
CA LEU A 149 12.86 -19.45 -30.30
C LEU A 149 13.81 -20.24 -29.38
N GLU A 150 14.09 -21.49 -29.72
CA GLU A 150 15.09 -22.28 -28.99
C GLU A 150 16.47 -21.79 -29.41
N LEU A 151 17.10 -21.00 -28.54
CA LEU A 151 18.50 -20.62 -28.68
C LEU A 151 19.36 -21.72 -28.06
N SER A 152 19.71 -22.73 -28.85
CA SER A 152 20.75 -23.69 -28.50
C SER A 152 22.12 -23.07 -28.82
N ALA A 153 22.85 -22.69 -27.78
CA ALA A 153 24.26 -22.35 -27.90
C ALA A 153 25.05 -23.66 -28.07
N ASP A 154 25.71 -23.81 -29.21
CA ASP A 154 26.60 -24.95 -29.45
C ASP A 154 27.85 -24.79 -28.55
N PRO A 155 28.09 -25.72 -27.59
CA PRO A 155 29.24 -25.62 -26.70
C PRO A 155 30.59 -25.81 -27.41
N SER A 156 30.61 -26.16 -28.70
CA SER A 156 31.83 -26.27 -29.51
C SER A 156 32.36 -24.93 -30.06
N GLY A 157 31.70 -23.80 -29.79
CA GLY A 157 32.25 -22.47 -30.02
C GLY A 157 32.33 -22.00 -31.48
N HIS A 158 31.63 -22.67 -32.40
CA HIS A 158 31.72 -22.37 -33.85
C HIS A 158 30.45 -21.73 -34.45
N GLY A 159 29.50 -21.30 -33.62
CA GLY A 159 28.38 -20.46 -34.09
C GLY A 159 27.12 -20.53 -33.21
N ALA A 160 26.23 -19.56 -33.39
CA ALA A 160 24.87 -19.59 -32.86
C ALA A 160 23.92 -20.08 -33.95
N LEU A 161 23.22 -21.20 -33.69
CA LEU A 161 22.18 -21.71 -34.57
C LEU A 161 20.83 -21.13 -34.13
N VAL A 162 20.10 -20.50 -35.05
CA VAL A 162 18.72 -20.05 -34.83
C VAL A 162 17.79 -20.94 -35.64
N GLY A 163 17.07 -21.83 -34.96
CA GLY A 163 16.07 -22.70 -35.57
C GLY A 163 14.66 -22.20 -35.31
N VAL A 164 13.84 -22.06 -36.35
CA VAL A 164 12.39 -21.86 -36.23
C VAL A 164 11.70 -23.17 -36.57
N ARG A 165 10.98 -23.75 -35.61
CA ARG A 165 10.15 -24.94 -35.85
C ARG A 165 8.72 -24.50 -36.16
N VAL A 166 8.31 -24.69 -37.41
CA VAL A 166 6.92 -24.47 -37.83
C VAL A 166 6.19 -25.81 -37.74
N THR A 167 5.15 -25.88 -36.92
CA THR A 167 4.24 -27.02 -36.86
C THR A 167 2.92 -26.61 -37.51
N PHE A 168 2.52 -27.34 -38.55
CA PHE A 168 1.22 -27.25 -39.22
C PHE A 168 0.28 -28.34 -38.70
#